data_AF-A0A7X8F883-F1
#
_entry.id   AF-A0A7X8F883-F1
#
_cell.length_a   1.000
_cell.length_b   1.000
_cell.length_c   1.000
_cell.angle_alpha   90.00
_cell.angle_beta   90.00
_cell.angle_gamma   90.00
#
_symmetry.space_group_name_H-M   'P 1'
#
loop_
_entity.id
_entity.type
_entity.pdbx_description
1 polymer ?
#
loop_
_entity_poly.entity_id
_entity_poly.type
_entity_poly.pdbx_seq_one_letter_code
_entity_poly.pdbx_strand_id
1 'polypeptide(L)'
;MFTKVAIKNFTAFDSLEMSFSPGINVLIGENGTGKTHILKALYSSADITSGRITNWAQKIMRVYLPSEENIGRLIKRGSGVRTGSVEVFRMVGGKELSLKLSFDSTIVSADDVGKPKSLQKWLDSRLASVFIPVKEMLANAPGFKSLYESRLIHFEEVYADIISKALI
;
A
#
# COMPACT_ATOMS: atom_id res chain seq x y z
N MET A 1 0.01 -8.34 -14.15
CA MET A 1 0.47 -6.93 -14.31
C MET A 1 -0.66 -5.99 -13.92
N PHE A 2 -0.37 -4.88 -13.25
CA PHE A 2 -1.40 -3.89 -12.89
C PHE A 2 -2.01 -3.25 -14.14
N THR A 3 -3.33 -3.04 -14.14
CA THR A 3 -4.08 -2.44 -15.24
C THR A 3 -4.77 -1.15 -14.86
N LYS A 4 -5.23 -1.03 -13.61
CA LYS A 4 -5.93 0.14 -13.12
C LYS A 4 -5.75 0.32 -11.62
N VAL A 5 -5.83 1.57 -11.17
CA VAL A 5 -6.07 1.93 -9.77
C VAL A 5 -7.25 2.90 -9.69
N ALA A 6 -8.12 2.71 -8.70
CA ALA A 6 -9.21 3.61 -8.38
C ALA A 6 -9.16 3.97 -6.90
N ILE A 7 -9.23 5.25 -6.58
CA ILE A 7 -9.10 5.79 -5.22
C ILE A 7 -10.23 6.78 -4.99
N LYS A 8 -10.89 6.70 -3.83
CA LYS A 8 -11.91 7.67 -3.40
C LYS A 8 -11.71 8.05 -1.93
N ASN A 9 -11.74 9.35 -1.62
CA ASN A 9 -11.58 9.91 -0.28
C ASN A 9 -10.43 9.28 0.53
N PHE A 10 -9.29 9.02 -0.11
CA PHE A 10 -8.19 8.30 0.52
C PHE A 10 -6.89 9.07 0.30
N THR A 11 -6.29 9.46 1.42
CA THR A 11 -5.07 10.23 1.52
C THR A 11 -5.12 11.55 0.72
N ALA A 12 -4.32 11.71 -0.33
CA ALA A 12 -4.26 12.91 -1.15
C ALA A 12 -5.50 13.08 -2.07
N PHE A 13 -6.26 12.01 -2.32
CA PHE A 13 -7.25 11.97 -3.40
C PHE A 13 -8.70 12.07 -2.90
N ASP A 14 -9.48 12.98 -3.50
CA ASP A 14 -10.95 12.91 -3.41
C ASP A 14 -11.48 11.82 -4.33
N SER A 15 -11.01 11.81 -5.58
CA SER A 15 -11.26 10.76 -6.57
C SER A 15 -10.09 10.68 -7.54
N LEU A 16 -9.68 9.46 -7.87
CA LEU A 16 -8.70 9.16 -8.92
C LEU A 16 -9.11 7.86 -9.59
N GLU A 17 -9.15 7.84 -10.91
CA GLU A 17 -9.12 6.62 -11.70
C GLU A 17 -7.99 6.73 -12.72
N MET A 18 -7.10 5.75 -12.74
CA MET A 18 -5.92 5.77 -13.60
C MET A 18 -5.66 4.37 -14.16
N SER A 19 -5.52 4.30 -15.48
CA SER A 19 -5.15 3.07 -16.19
C SER A 19 -3.65 3.03 -16.43
N PHE A 20 -3.05 1.84 -16.30
CA PHE A 20 -1.65 1.61 -16.55
C PHE A 20 -1.44 1.02 -17.96
N SER A 21 -0.36 1.43 -18.60
CA SER A 21 0.12 0.80 -19.82
C SER A 21 0.99 -0.41 -19.49
N PRO A 22 1.12 -1.39 -20.40
CA PRO A 22 2.12 -2.43 -20.28
C PRO A 22 3.54 -1.85 -20.21
N GLY A 23 4.41 -2.48 -19.42
CA GLY A 23 5.80 -2.06 -19.26
C GLY A 23 5.97 -0.89 -18.29
N ILE A 24 6.61 0.18 -18.74
CA ILE A 24 7.04 1.30 -17.90
C ILE A 24 5.95 2.36 -17.84
N ASN A 25 5.56 2.74 -16.63
CA ASN A 25 4.63 3.83 -16.36
C ASN A 25 5.36 4.95 -15.61
N VAL A 26 5.33 6.17 -16.16
CA VAL A 26 5.99 7.33 -15.56
C VAL A 26 4.93 8.26 -14.97
N LEU A 27 4.96 8.46 -13.66
CA LEU A 27 4.03 9.35 -12.95
C LEU A 27 4.70 10.73 -12.75
N ILE A 28 4.15 11.76 -13.39
CA ILE A 28 4.68 13.13 -13.37
C ILE A 28 3.69 14.06 -12.66
N GLY A 29 4.22 15.04 -11.92
CA GLY A 29 3.43 16.06 -11.25
C GLY A 29 4.25 16.73 -10.14
N GLU A 30 3.72 17.80 -9.55
CA GLU A 30 4.39 18.52 -8.46
C GLU A 30 4.53 17.67 -7.19
N ASN A 31 5.42 18.06 -6.27
CA ASN A 31 5.55 17.40 -4.97
C ASN A 31 4.24 17.54 -4.17
N GLY A 32 3.89 16.53 -3.37
CA GLY A 32 2.67 16.54 -2.56
C GLY A 32 1.36 16.18 -3.31
N THR A 33 1.40 15.93 -4.61
CA THR A 33 0.21 15.59 -5.43
C THR A 33 -0.24 14.12 -5.33
N GLY A 34 0.37 13.31 -4.47
CA GLY A 34 -0.04 11.92 -4.22
C GLY A 34 0.65 10.83 -5.06
N LYS A 35 1.67 11.16 -5.87
CA LYS A 35 2.43 10.16 -6.65
C LYS A 35 2.92 8.98 -5.80
N THR A 36 3.58 9.28 -4.67
CA THR A 36 4.06 8.26 -3.72
C THR A 36 2.92 7.43 -3.13
N HIS A 37 1.73 8.02 -2.96
CA HIS A 37 0.56 7.31 -2.43
C HIS A 37 0.06 6.28 -3.43
N ILE A 38 -0.01 6.62 -4.72
CA ILE A 38 -0.34 5.64 -5.77
C ILE A 38 0.65 4.47 -5.72
N LEU A 39 1.95 4.76 -5.68
CA LEU A 39 2.99 3.72 -5.62
C LEU A 39 2.86 2.83 -4.38
N LYS A 40 2.55 3.39 -3.20
CA LYS A 40 2.31 2.64 -1.96
C LYS A 40 1.07 1.75 -2.02
N ALA A 41 -0.03 2.23 -2.62
CA ALA A 41 -1.22 1.42 -2.83
C ALA A 41 -0.93 0.21 -3.73
N LEU A 42 -0.24 0.43 -4.86
CA LEU A 42 0.18 -0.65 -5.75
C LEU A 42 1.14 -1.62 -5.04
N TYR A 43 2.17 -1.09 -4.38
CA TYR A 43 3.17 -1.88 -3.69
C TYR A 43 2.56 -2.76 -2.59
N SER A 44 1.75 -2.19 -1.70
CA SER A 44 1.07 -2.96 -0.65
C SER A 44 0.19 -4.06 -1.23
N SER A 45 -0.53 -3.80 -2.33
CA SER A 45 -1.35 -4.83 -2.99
C SER A 45 -0.51 -5.94 -3.64
N ALA A 46 0.69 -5.64 -4.13
CA ALA A 46 1.59 -6.66 -4.66
C ALA A 46 2.26 -7.46 -3.54
N ASP A 47 2.80 -6.76 -2.54
CA ASP A 47 3.64 -7.36 -1.52
C ASP A 47 2.88 -8.37 -0.66
N ILE A 48 1.58 -8.17 -0.40
CA ILE A 48 0.77 -9.15 0.33
C ILE A 48 0.71 -10.53 -0.32
N THR A 49 1.03 -10.65 -1.62
CA THR A 49 1.05 -11.92 -2.35
C THR A 49 2.37 -12.68 -2.21
N SER A 50 3.40 -12.04 -1.66
CA SER A 50 4.77 -12.57 -1.64
C SER A 50 5.51 -12.38 -0.32
N GLY A 51 5.06 -11.44 0.52
CA GLY A 51 5.60 -11.07 1.81
C GLY A 51 4.92 -11.78 2.98
N ARG A 52 5.31 -11.41 4.19
CA ARG A 52 4.86 -12.05 5.45
C ARG A 52 3.43 -11.68 5.85
N ILE A 53 2.97 -10.49 5.46
CA ILE A 53 1.66 -9.95 5.84
C ILE A 53 0.70 -10.15 4.67
N THR A 54 -0.35 -10.96 4.86
CA THR A 54 -1.37 -11.21 3.83
C THR A 54 -2.63 -10.36 4.02
N ASN A 55 -2.82 -9.75 5.19
CA ASN A 55 -3.89 -8.78 5.42
C ASN A 55 -3.53 -7.43 4.78
N TRP A 56 -4.27 -7.05 3.73
CA TRP A 56 -3.98 -5.82 2.99
C TRP A 56 -4.18 -4.54 3.80
N ALA A 57 -5.16 -4.49 4.71
CA ALA A 57 -5.36 -3.34 5.58
C ALA A 57 -4.15 -3.13 6.49
N GLN A 58 -3.63 -4.21 7.10
CA GLN A 58 -2.42 -4.16 7.93
C GLN A 58 -1.21 -3.71 7.10
N LYS A 59 -1.01 -4.26 5.90
CA LYS A 59 0.09 -3.84 5.02
C LYS A 59 -0.02 -2.36 4.64
N ILE A 60 -1.22 -1.88 4.30
CA ILE A 60 -1.45 -0.45 4.02
C ILE A 60 -1.10 0.41 5.24
N MET A 61 -1.58 0.05 6.43
CA MET A 61 -1.31 0.80 7.66
C MET A 61 0.20 0.95 7.91
N ARG A 62 0.98 -0.12 7.73
CA ARG A 62 2.43 -0.12 7.93
C ARG A 62 3.23 0.59 6.82
N VAL A 63 2.75 0.52 5.58
CA VAL A 63 3.38 1.19 4.41
C VAL A 63 3.10 2.70 4.41
N TYR A 64 1.92 3.12 4.86
CA TYR A 64 1.56 4.54 4.94
C TYR A 64 1.93 5.17 6.28
N LEU A 65 1.99 4.38 7.34
CA LEU A 65 2.29 4.79 8.72
C LEU A 65 1.53 6.06 9.15
N PRO A 66 0.18 6.03 9.18
CA PRO A 66 -0.58 7.14 9.70
C PRO A 66 -0.23 7.37 11.18
N SER A 67 -0.36 8.62 11.64
CA SER A 67 -0.09 8.99 13.03
C SER A 67 -0.93 8.14 14.00
N GLU A 68 -0.31 7.72 15.11
CA GLU A 68 -0.88 6.80 16.12
C GLU A 68 -1.27 5.42 15.55
N GLU A 69 -0.76 5.05 14.36
CA GLU A 69 -1.13 3.83 13.63
C GLU A 69 -2.65 3.71 13.41
N ASN A 70 -3.36 4.84 13.42
CA ASN A 70 -4.80 4.87 13.20
C ASN A 70 -5.11 4.82 11.70
N ILE A 71 -5.65 3.70 11.22
CA ILE A 71 -5.91 3.50 9.79
C ILE A 71 -6.96 4.46 9.24
N GLY A 72 -7.95 4.86 10.05
CA GLY A 72 -8.98 5.84 9.70
C GLY A 72 -8.42 7.21 9.32
N ARG A 73 -7.20 7.57 9.78
CA ARG A 73 -6.49 8.78 9.36
C ARG A 73 -6.00 8.75 7.90
N LEU A 74 -6.06 7.60 7.24
CA LEU A 74 -5.86 7.49 5.78
C LEU A 74 -7.08 7.93 4.99
N ILE A 75 -8.27 8.03 5.61
CA ILE A 75 -9.43 8.64 4.98
C ILE A 75 -9.22 10.15 4.90
N LYS A 76 -9.48 10.73 3.72
CA LYS A 76 -9.29 12.16 3.48
C LYS A 76 -10.21 12.97 4.41
N ARG A 77 -9.63 13.94 5.12
CA ARG A 77 -10.34 14.76 6.11
C ARG A 77 -11.53 15.49 5.50
N GLY A 78 -12.59 15.64 6.28
CA GLY A 78 -13.75 16.47 5.97
C GLY A 78 -14.73 16.49 7.14
N SER A 79 -15.90 17.11 6.93
CA SER A 79 -16.95 17.14 7.94
C SER A 79 -17.60 15.77 8.10
N GLY A 80 -17.85 15.38 9.35
CA GLY A 80 -18.52 14.12 9.71
C GLY A 80 -17.70 12.85 9.46
N VAL A 81 -18.35 11.70 9.64
CA VAL A 81 -17.78 10.40 9.31
C VAL A 81 -17.74 10.24 7.80
N ARG A 82 -16.58 9.88 7.26
CA ARG A 82 -16.39 9.69 5.82
C ARG A 82 -15.93 8.27 5.53
N THR A 83 -16.38 7.74 4.40
CA THR A 83 -15.87 6.49 3.84
C THR A 83 -14.92 6.80 2.69
N GLY A 84 -13.81 6.06 2.65
CA GLY A 84 -12.90 6.04 1.50
C GLY A 84 -12.59 4.63 1.06
N SER A 85 -11.98 4.53 -0.12
CA SER A 85 -11.64 3.24 -0.72
C SER A 85 -10.42 3.34 -1.62
N VAL A 86 -9.72 2.22 -1.73
CA VAL A 86 -8.65 1.98 -2.70
C VAL A 86 -8.93 0.65 -3.37
N GLU A 87 -8.87 0.64 -4.70
CA GLU A 87 -9.09 -0.54 -5.52
C GLU A 87 -7.98 -0.66 -6.56
N VAL A 88 -7.32 -1.82 -6.59
CA VAL A 88 -6.22 -2.10 -7.53
C VAL A 88 -6.63 -3.25 -8.43
N PHE A 89 -6.36 -3.12 -9.72
CA PHE A 89 -6.70 -4.09 -10.75
C PHE A 89 -5.44 -4.64 -11.40
N ARG A 90 -5.44 -5.94 -11.71
CA ARG A 90 -4.36 -6.59 -12.44
C ARG A 90 -4.87 -7.72 -13.33
N MET A 91 -4.15 -7.97 -14.42
CA MET A 91 -4.37 -9.15 -15.26
C MET A 91 -3.58 -10.36 -14.71
N VAL A 92 -4.27 -11.50 -14.59
CA VAL A 92 -3.75 -12.82 -14.21
C VAL A 92 -4.40 -13.87 -15.10
N GLY A 93 -3.59 -14.64 -15.85
CA GLY A 93 -4.11 -15.72 -16.72
C GLY A 93 -5.18 -15.26 -17.71
N GLY A 94 -5.05 -14.05 -18.27
CA GLY A 94 -6.02 -13.47 -19.21
C GLY A 94 -7.31 -12.94 -18.59
N LYS A 95 -7.46 -13.01 -17.25
CA LYS A 95 -8.62 -12.46 -16.53
C LYS A 95 -8.21 -11.25 -15.70
N GLU A 96 -9.08 -10.25 -15.64
CA GLU A 96 -8.90 -9.13 -14.73
C GLU A 96 -9.34 -9.52 -13.32
N LEU A 97 -8.50 -9.20 -12.35
CA LEU A 97 -8.76 -9.37 -10.93
C LEU A 97 -8.69 -7.99 -10.28
N SER A 98 -9.65 -7.67 -9.39
CA SER A 98 -9.59 -6.48 -8.56
C SER A 98 -9.39 -6.84 -7.09
N LEU A 99 -8.74 -5.95 -6.34
CA LEU A 99 -8.63 -6.00 -4.89
C LEU A 99 -9.08 -4.66 -4.33
N LYS A 100 -10.16 -4.66 -3.56
CA LYS A 100 -10.78 -3.45 -3.02
C LYS A 100 -10.77 -3.45 -1.50
N LEU A 101 -10.34 -2.34 -0.93
CA LEU A 101 -10.45 -2.03 0.49
C LEU A 101 -11.33 -0.78 0.65
N SER A 102 -12.27 -0.83 1.58
CA SER A 102 -13.17 0.28 1.89
C SER A 102 -13.43 0.31 3.39
N PHE A 103 -13.32 1.48 4.00
CA PHE A 103 -13.55 1.69 5.42
C PHE A 103 -13.85 3.16 5.70
N ASP A 104 -14.41 3.43 6.87
CA ASP A 104 -14.69 4.79 7.32
C ASP A 104 -13.63 5.34 8.27
N SER A 105 -13.68 6.65 8.48
CA SER A 105 -12.71 7.41 9.27
C SER A 105 -12.71 7.09 10.77
N THR A 106 -13.70 6.33 11.28
CA THR A 106 -13.77 5.96 12.71
C THR A 106 -12.98 4.70 13.03
N ILE A 107 -12.63 3.89 12.02
CA ILE A 107 -11.87 2.66 12.24
C ILE A 107 -10.43 2.99 12.64
N VAL A 108 -10.02 2.54 13.83
CA VAL A 108 -8.67 2.78 14.35
C VAL A 108 -7.71 1.66 13.94
N SER A 109 -8.11 0.40 14.17
CA SER A 109 -7.26 -0.76 13.87
C SER A 109 -7.45 -1.27 12.45
N ALA A 110 -6.36 -1.64 11.79
CA ALA A 110 -6.41 -2.33 10.51
C ALA A 110 -7.12 -3.70 10.58
N ASP A 111 -7.18 -4.33 11.75
CA ASP A 111 -7.84 -5.62 11.96
C ASP A 111 -9.36 -5.54 11.94
N ASP A 112 -9.91 -4.35 12.21
CA ASP A 112 -11.34 -4.08 12.18
C ASP A 112 -11.85 -3.78 10.77
N VAL A 113 -10.95 -3.64 9.79
CA VAL A 113 -11.32 -3.45 8.38
C VAL A 113 -11.71 -4.79 7.76
N GLY A 114 -12.91 -4.84 7.17
CA GLY A 114 -13.41 -6.02 6.45
C GLY A 114 -12.44 -6.50 5.36
N LYS A 115 -12.19 -7.81 5.32
CA LYS A 115 -11.30 -8.43 4.32
C LYS A 115 -11.86 -8.22 2.90
N PRO A 116 -11.00 -7.90 1.90
CA PRO A 116 -11.44 -7.83 0.50
C PRO A 116 -12.06 -9.15 0.04
N LYS A 117 -13.20 -9.10 -0.65
CA LYS A 117 -13.92 -10.29 -1.16
C LYS A 117 -13.06 -11.18 -2.06
N SER A 118 -12.15 -10.58 -2.82
CA SER A 118 -11.26 -11.24 -3.77
C SER A 118 -9.88 -11.55 -3.21
N LEU A 119 -9.66 -11.39 -1.89
CA LEU A 119 -8.34 -11.53 -1.27
C LEU A 119 -7.70 -12.88 -1.57
N GLN A 120 -8.42 -14.01 -1.40
CA GLN A 120 -7.82 -15.33 -1.63
C GLN A 120 -7.35 -15.48 -3.09
N LYS A 121 -8.20 -15.17 -4.06
CA LYS A 121 -7.85 -15.19 -5.49
C LYS A 121 -6.68 -14.26 -5.82
N TRP A 122 -6.53 -13.16 -5.07
CA TRP A 122 -5.39 -12.26 -5.20
C TRP A 122 -4.10 -12.86 -4.65
N LEU A 123 -4.16 -13.58 -3.54
CA LEU A 123 -3.01 -14.26 -2.95
C LEU A 123 -2.54 -15.47 -3.78
N ASP A 124 -3.46 -16.17 -4.46
CA ASP A 124 -3.16 -17.36 -5.28
C ASP A 124 -2.21 -17.08 -6.46
N SER A 125 -2.04 -15.81 -6.83
CA SER A 125 -1.12 -15.40 -7.90
C SER A 125 -0.08 -14.42 -7.37
N ARG A 126 1.10 -14.97 -7.05
CA ARG A 126 2.25 -14.24 -6.53
C ARG A 126 2.70 -13.16 -7.52
N LEU A 127 2.95 -11.96 -7.01
CA LEU A 127 3.51 -10.84 -7.74
C LEU A 127 4.76 -10.36 -7.00
N ALA A 128 5.93 -10.65 -7.56
CA ALA A 128 7.17 -10.10 -7.04
C ALA A 128 7.16 -8.57 -7.22
N SER A 129 7.49 -7.86 -6.14
CA SER A 129 7.51 -6.39 -6.13
C SER A 129 8.63 -5.87 -5.25
N VAL A 130 9.15 -4.71 -5.63
CA VAL A 130 10.15 -3.93 -4.88
C VAL A 130 9.68 -2.48 -4.89
N PHE A 131 9.70 -1.83 -3.72
CA PHE A 131 9.50 -0.38 -3.59
C PHE A 131 10.84 0.25 -3.26
N ILE A 132 11.31 1.15 -4.12
CA ILE A 132 12.57 1.87 -3.91
C ILE A 132 12.21 3.24 -3.29
N PRO A 133 12.47 3.44 -1.98
CA PRO A 133 12.20 4.71 -1.34
C PRO A 133 13.21 5.78 -1.77
N VAL A 134 12.85 7.05 -1.56
CA VAL A 134 13.73 8.20 -1.83
C VAL A 134 14.90 8.32 -0.85
N LYS A 135 14.81 7.68 0.33
CA LYS A 135 15.89 7.67 1.33
C LYS A 135 16.81 6.49 1.07
N GLU A 136 18.12 6.72 1.23
CA GLU A 136 19.11 5.66 1.21
C GLU A 136 18.92 4.77 2.47
N MET A 137 18.65 3.48 2.24
CA MET A 137 18.49 2.48 3.30
C MET A 137 19.54 1.37 3.31
N LEU A 138 20.25 1.12 2.21
CA LEU A 138 21.16 -0.02 2.12
C LEU A 138 22.47 0.25 2.86
N ALA A 139 23.00 1.47 2.80
CA ALA A 139 24.13 1.89 3.61
C ALA A 139 23.77 1.95 5.10
N ASN A 140 22.50 2.24 5.42
CA ASN A 140 21.97 2.27 6.78
C ASN A 140 21.39 0.92 7.25
N ALA A 141 21.59 -0.16 6.48
CA ALA A 141 21.00 -1.47 6.78
C ALA A 141 21.46 -2.10 8.11
N PRO A 142 22.74 -2.00 8.53
CA PRO A 142 23.20 -2.60 9.78
C PRO A 142 22.39 -2.08 10.98
N GLY A 143 21.84 -2.99 11.78
CA GLY A 143 21.05 -2.65 12.98
C GLY A 143 19.62 -2.16 12.69
N PHE A 144 19.36 -1.48 11.57
CA PHE A 144 18.02 -0.94 11.25
C PHE A 144 16.94 -2.02 11.24
N LYS A 145 17.18 -3.14 10.54
CA LYS A 145 16.20 -4.22 10.43
C LYS A 145 15.82 -4.79 11.80
N SER A 146 16.82 -5.04 12.66
CA SER A 146 16.58 -5.57 14.00
C SER A 146 15.78 -4.58 14.84
N LEU A 147 16.13 -3.30 14.81
CA LEU A 147 15.41 -2.25 15.55
C LEU A 147 13.97 -2.10 15.05
N TYR A 148 13.75 -2.20 13.73
CA TYR A 148 12.42 -2.16 13.13
C TYR A 148 11.57 -3.36 13.56
N GLU A 149 12.11 -4.58 13.46
CA GLU A 149 11.40 -5.81 13.85
C GLU A 149 11.07 -5.84 15.35
N SER A 150 11.94 -5.28 16.20
CA SER A 150 11.71 -5.11 17.64
C SER A 150 10.80 -3.91 18.00
N ARG A 151 10.27 -3.18 17.02
CA ARG A 151 9.45 -1.96 17.19
C ARG A 151 10.13 -0.86 18.04
N LEU A 152 11.46 -0.78 17.99
CA LEU A 152 12.24 0.25 18.68
C LEU A 152 12.36 1.55 17.87
N ILE A 153 12.02 1.51 16.59
CA ILE A 153 12.04 2.65 15.68
C ILE A 153 10.71 2.75 14.92
N HIS A 154 10.28 3.97 14.63
CA HIS A 154 8.99 4.26 13.99
C HIS A 154 9.19 4.72 12.54
N PHE A 155 9.27 3.76 11.62
CA PHE A 155 9.51 3.99 10.19
C PHE A 155 8.47 3.27 9.33
N GLU A 156 8.28 3.75 8.10
CA GLU A 156 7.40 3.11 7.12
C GLU A 156 7.97 1.74 6.72
N GLU A 157 7.12 0.74 6.55
CA GLU A 157 7.57 -0.64 6.27
C GLU A 157 8.38 -0.76 4.98
N VAL A 158 8.17 0.14 4.01
CA VAL A 158 8.93 0.16 2.75
C VAL A 158 10.46 0.24 2.96
N TYR A 159 10.92 0.85 4.05
CA TYR A 159 12.35 0.95 4.35
C TYR A 159 12.94 -0.38 4.85
N ALA A 160 12.19 -1.12 5.68
CA ALA A 160 12.59 -2.45 6.11
C ALA A 160 12.45 -3.49 4.98
N ASP A 161 11.44 -3.30 4.13
CA ASP A 161 11.18 -4.15 2.98
C ASP A 161 12.32 -4.08 1.95
N ILE A 162 12.82 -2.88 1.60
CA ILE A 162 13.90 -2.75 0.62
C ILE A 162 15.20 -3.41 1.12
N ILE A 163 15.54 -3.24 2.41
CA ILE A 163 16.69 -3.92 3.03
C ILE A 163 16.51 -5.43 2.96
N SER A 164 15.32 -5.92 3.32
CA SER A 164 15.03 -7.36 3.32
C SER A 164 15.05 -7.97 1.92
N LYS A 165 14.61 -7.23 0.90
CA LYS A 165 14.61 -7.70 -0.50
C LYS A 165 15.97 -7.60 -1.18
N ALA A 166 16.88 -6.76 -0.68
CA ALA A 166 18.23 -6.60 -1.23
C ALA A 166 19.27 -7.58 -0.64
N LEU A 167 19.00 -8.11 0.56
CA LEU A 167 19.88 -9.05 1.29
C LEU A 167 19.50 -10.53 1.11
N ILE A 168 18.62 -10.84 0.16
CA ILE A 168 18.23 -12.19 -0.28
C ILE A 168 18.65 -12.33 -1.73
#